data_AF-A0A976L4D8-F1
#
_entry.id   AF-A0A976L4D8-F1
#
_cell.length_a   1.000
_cell.length_b   1.000
_cell.length_c   1.000
_cell.angle_alpha   90.00
_cell.angle_beta   90.00
_cell.angle_gamma   90.00
#
_symmetry.space_group_name_H-M   'P 1'
#
loop_
_entity.id
_entity.type
_entity.pdbx_description
1 polymer ?
#
loop_
_entity_poly.entity_id
_entity_poly.type
_entity_poly.pdbx_seq_one_letter_code
_entity_poly.pdbx_strand_id
1 'polypeptide(L)'
;MIGEWNDAIENDIMELKREVLDIMMQDGIYKFILIGEHVYNFHNGDRDYYEELYDELADENGWAVMVNLHPAAQYDFLQKKLNRYIELMEIAPWRTYKPEDFFQLIDQKINQRLID
;
A
#
# COMPACT_ATOMS: atom_id res chain seq x y z
N MET A 1 34.52 -2.44 11.08
CA MET A 1 33.80 -2.40 9.79
C MET A 1 33.33 -3.79 9.43
N ILE A 2 32.14 -4.17 9.93
CA ILE A 2 31.24 -5.21 9.41
C ILE A 2 29.84 -4.64 9.68
N GLY A 3 29.48 -3.58 8.96
CA GLY A 3 28.31 -2.77 9.31
C GLY A 3 27.65 -2.02 8.16
N GLU A 4 28.03 -2.30 6.91
CA GLU A 4 27.44 -1.69 5.72
C GLU A 4 26.80 -2.73 4.78
N TRP A 5 26.84 -4.02 5.13
CA TRP A 5 26.23 -5.10 4.34
C TRP A 5 24.88 -5.58 4.90
N ASN A 6 24.45 -5.07 6.07
CA ASN A 6 23.13 -5.36 6.64
C ASN A 6 22.09 -4.26 6.37
N ASP A 7 22.50 -3.11 5.83
CA ASP A 7 21.58 -2.03 5.40
C ASP A 7 20.96 -2.32 4.02
N ALA A 8 21.41 -3.37 3.33
CA ALA A 8 20.83 -3.86 2.07
C ALA A 8 19.70 -4.88 2.27
N ILE A 9 19.16 -5.01 3.51
CA ILE A 9 17.85 -5.61 3.72
C ILE A 9 16.86 -4.47 3.46
N GLU A 10 16.64 -4.22 2.18
CA GLU A 10 15.95 -3.08 1.58
C GLU A 10 14.63 -2.78 2.30
N ASN A 11 14.44 -1.50 2.61
CA ASN A 11 13.19 -1.00 3.12
C ASN A 11 12.18 -0.98 1.96
N ASP A 12 11.52 -2.12 1.72
CA ASP A 12 10.64 -2.39 0.58
C ASP A 12 9.64 -1.24 0.31
N ILE A 13 9.14 -0.58 1.36
CA ILE A 13 8.19 0.54 1.23
C ILE A 13 8.86 1.86 0.82
N MET A 14 10.09 2.12 1.28
CA MET A 14 10.82 3.33 0.91
C MET A 14 11.09 3.33 -0.59
N GLU A 15 11.60 2.22 -1.13
CA GLU A 15 11.87 2.10 -2.56
C GLU A 15 10.58 2.17 -3.37
N LEU A 16 9.54 1.44 -2.97
CA LEU A 16 8.24 1.52 -3.63
C LEU A 16 7.71 2.97 -3.65
N LYS A 17 7.80 3.70 -2.53
CA LYS A 17 7.37 5.09 -2.45
C LYS A 17 8.20 5.97 -3.38
N ARG A 18 9.51 6.01 -3.18
CA ARG A 18 10.41 6.97 -3.85
C ARG A 18 10.54 6.71 -5.35
N GLU A 19 10.66 5.45 -5.75
CA GLU A 19 10.98 5.09 -7.14
C GLU A 19 9.74 4.85 -7.99
N VAL A 20 8.55 4.71 -7.37
CA VAL A 20 7.31 4.42 -8.11
C VAL A 20 6.19 5.39 -7.76
N LEU A 21 5.77 5.44 -6.49
CA LEU A 21 4.58 6.21 -6.11
C LEU A 21 4.80 7.71 -6.24
N ASP A 22 5.92 8.24 -5.76
CA ASP A 22 6.26 9.67 -5.83
C ASP A 22 6.31 10.15 -7.29
N ILE A 23 6.83 9.33 -8.20
CA ILE A 23 6.87 9.64 -9.64
C ILE A 23 5.44 9.69 -10.21
N MET A 24 4.60 8.71 -9.89
CA MET A 24 3.20 8.69 -10.33
C MET A 24 2.40 9.87 -9.74
N MET A 25 2.69 10.26 -8.50
CA MET A 25 2.05 11.41 -7.83
C MET A 25 2.45 12.73 -8.47
N GLN A 26 3.69 12.87 -8.96
CA GLN A 26 4.11 14.05 -9.74
C GLN A 26 3.30 14.20 -11.05
N ASP A 27 2.81 13.08 -11.60
CA ASP A 27 1.93 13.05 -12.77
C ASP A 27 0.43 13.16 -12.42
N GLY A 28 0.09 13.40 -11.14
CA GLY A 28 -1.28 13.62 -10.67
C GLY A 28 -2.06 12.36 -10.33
N ILE A 29 -1.38 11.23 -10.11
CA ILE A 29 -2.00 9.96 -9.68
C ILE A 29 -1.91 9.84 -8.16
N TYR A 30 -3.06 9.84 -7.48
CA TYR A 30 -3.16 9.78 -6.01
C TYR A 30 -4.00 8.61 -5.49
N LYS A 31 -4.40 7.67 -6.36
CA LYS A 31 -5.20 6.50 -5.96
C LYS A 31 -4.51 5.22 -6.42
N PHE A 32 -4.09 4.41 -5.45
CA PHE A 32 -3.24 3.25 -5.69
C PHE A 32 -3.90 1.96 -5.22
N ILE A 33 -3.89 0.96 -6.10
CA ILE A 33 -4.30 -0.41 -5.78
C ILE A 33 -3.07 -1.30 -5.91
N LEU A 34 -2.52 -1.73 -4.78
CA LEU A 34 -1.35 -2.59 -4.69
C LEU A 34 -1.81 -4.04 -4.56
N ILE A 35 -1.38 -4.93 -5.46
CA ILE A 35 -1.72 -6.35 -5.41
C ILE A 35 -0.62 -7.12 -4.67
N GLY A 36 -0.95 -7.65 -3.48
CA GLY A 36 0.01 -8.27 -2.57
C GLY A 36 0.05 -9.81 -2.58
N GLU A 37 -0.62 -10.47 -3.52
CA GLU A 37 -0.85 -11.93 -3.49
C GLU A 37 0.43 -12.79 -3.57
N HIS A 38 1.53 -12.20 -4.05
CA HIS A 38 2.83 -12.85 -4.16
C HIS A 38 3.89 -12.23 -3.24
N VAL A 39 3.47 -11.37 -2.31
CA VAL A 39 4.36 -10.76 -1.31
C VAL A 39 4.34 -11.64 -0.06
N TYR A 40 5.30 -12.57 0.02
CA TYR A 40 5.38 -13.56 1.10
C TYR A 40 6.06 -13.03 2.37
N ASN A 41 7.10 -12.22 2.18
CA ASN A 41 7.87 -11.60 3.23
C ASN A 41 7.79 -10.10 3.03
N PHE A 42 7.36 -9.39 4.07
CA PHE A 42 7.28 -7.95 4.06
C PHE A 42 8.35 -7.41 5.01
N HIS A 43 9.48 -6.93 4.47
CA HIS A 43 10.51 -6.33 5.30
C HIS A 43 10.05 -4.95 5.68
N ASN A 44 9.40 -4.90 6.83
CA ASN A 44 8.90 -3.67 7.41
C ASN A 44 10.06 -2.77 7.81
N GLY A 45 10.53 -1.92 6.90
CA GLY A 45 11.27 -0.73 7.30
C GLY A 45 10.39 0.29 8.01
N ASP A 46 10.87 1.52 8.12
CA ASP A 46 10.25 2.51 9.00
C ASP A 46 8.81 2.85 8.63
N ARG A 47 7.95 2.90 9.65
CA ARG A 47 6.53 3.27 9.56
C ARG A 47 6.34 4.68 8.96
N ASP A 48 7.35 5.52 9.11
CA ASP A 48 7.35 6.92 8.69
C ASP A 48 7.02 7.06 7.19
N TYR A 49 7.47 6.14 6.33
CA TYR A 49 7.14 6.17 4.90
C TYR A 49 5.66 5.88 4.59
N TYR A 50 5.00 5.07 5.41
CA TYR A 50 3.56 4.83 5.27
C TYR A 50 2.75 6.04 5.70
N GLU A 51 3.19 6.70 6.76
CA GLU A 51 2.56 7.91 7.29
C GLU A 51 2.70 9.06 6.31
N GLU A 52 3.91 9.30 5.80
CA GLU A 52 4.18 10.29 4.75
C GLU A 52 3.30 10.04 3.52
N LEU A 53 3.27 8.80 3.01
CA LEU A 53 2.43 8.45 1.86
C LEU A 53 0.94 8.69 2.16
N TYR A 54 0.44 8.31 3.33
CA TYR A 54 -0.96 8.52 3.69
C TYR A 54 -1.33 10.00 3.71
N ASP A 55 -0.51 10.84 4.35
CA ASP A 55 -0.76 12.27 4.45
C ASP A 55 -0.74 12.95 3.07
N GLU A 56 0.26 12.64 2.24
CA GLU A 56 0.37 13.20 0.88
C GLU A 56 -0.80 12.79 -0.02
N LEU A 57 -1.30 11.55 0.10
CA LEU A 57 -2.47 11.12 -0.64
C LEU A 57 -3.75 11.78 -0.12
N ALA A 58 -3.89 11.92 1.20
CA ALA A 58 -5.07 12.51 1.82
C ALA A 58 -5.26 13.97 1.41
N ASP A 59 -4.18 14.76 1.30
CA ASP A 59 -4.22 16.15 0.83
C ASP A 59 -4.83 16.30 -0.57
N GLU A 60 -4.76 15.24 -1.39
CA GLU A 60 -5.25 15.21 -2.78
C GLU A 60 -6.54 14.36 -2.94
N ASN A 61 -7.25 14.07 -1.84
CA ASN A 61 -8.40 13.14 -1.81
C ASN A 61 -8.08 11.76 -2.42
N GLY A 62 -6.83 11.35 -2.28
CA GLY A 62 -6.26 10.09 -2.70
C GLY A 62 -6.32 9.01 -1.62
N TRP A 63 -5.89 7.81 -2.00
CA TRP A 63 -5.80 6.66 -1.09
C TRP A 63 -4.90 5.57 -1.67
N ALA A 64 -4.39 4.71 -0.81
CA ALA A 64 -3.71 3.48 -1.22
C ALA A 64 -4.36 2.28 -0.52
N VAL A 65 -4.53 1.19 -1.26
CA VAL A 65 -4.98 -0.09 -0.71
C VAL A 65 -4.05 -1.23 -1.08
N MET A 66 -3.95 -2.21 -0.18
CA MET A 66 -3.28 -3.47 -0.38
C MET A 66 -4.34 -4.57 -0.55
N VAL A 67 -4.38 -5.19 -1.73
CA VAL A 67 -5.36 -6.22 -2.07
C VAL A 67 -4.72 -7.61 -2.03
N ASN A 68 -5.37 -8.54 -1.32
CA ASN A 68 -5.01 -9.95 -1.23
C ASN A 68 -3.56 -10.18 -0.78
N LEU A 69 -3.06 -9.42 0.20
CA LEU A 69 -1.72 -9.65 0.74
C LEU A 69 -1.59 -11.10 1.25
N HIS A 70 -0.45 -11.75 1.06
CA HIS A 70 -0.30 -13.12 1.55
C HIS A 70 -0.52 -13.21 3.07
N PRO A 71 -1.22 -14.24 3.61
CA PRO A 71 -1.57 -14.30 5.04
C PRO A 71 -0.38 -14.19 6.01
N ALA A 72 0.79 -14.69 5.61
CA ALA A 72 2.01 -14.54 6.40
C ALA A 72 2.43 -13.07 6.54
N ALA A 73 2.41 -12.30 5.45
CA ALA A 73 2.73 -10.88 5.45
C ALA A 73 1.62 -10.03 6.10
N GLN A 74 0.34 -10.45 6.01
CA GLN A 74 -0.76 -9.77 6.69
C GLN A 74 -0.58 -9.73 8.20
N TYR A 75 -0.10 -10.82 8.81
CA TYR A 75 0.13 -10.87 10.24
C TYR A 75 1.04 -9.73 10.69
N ASP A 76 2.20 -9.59 10.05
CA ASP A 76 3.16 -8.53 10.38
C ASP A 76 2.61 -7.13 10.08
N PHE A 77 1.93 -6.96 8.95
CA PHE A 77 1.31 -5.71 8.53
C PHE A 77 0.28 -5.19 9.56
N LEU A 78 -0.55 -6.10 10.08
CA LEU A 78 -1.56 -5.79 11.10
C LEU A 78 -0.93 -5.58 12.48
N GLN A 79 0.06 -6.38 12.87
CA GLN A 79 0.79 -6.19 14.14
C GLN A 79 1.43 -4.80 14.24
N LYS A 80 1.99 -4.29 13.14
CA LYS A 80 2.55 -2.94 13.05
C LYS A 80 1.52 -1.84 12.82
N LYS A 81 0.24 -2.20 12.68
CA LYS A 81 -0.89 -1.27 12.45
C LYS A 81 -0.74 -0.46 11.17
N LEU A 82 -0.09 -1.01 10.14
CA LEU A 82 0.10 -0.34 8.85
C LEU A 82 -1.20 -0.21 8.06
N ASN A 83 -2.19 -1.03 8.40
CA ASN A 83 -3.56 -0.94 7.89
C ASN A 83 -4.28 0.37 8.25
N ARG A 84 -3.66 1.24 9.06
CA ARG A 84 -4.13 2.61 9.33
C ARG A 84 -3.78 3.58 8.22
N TYR A 85 -2.78 3.27 7.40
CA TYR A 85 -2.25 4.13 6.34
C TYR A 85 -2.58 3.57 4.96
N ILE A 86 -2.44 2.25 4.78
CA ILE A 86 -2.80 1.56 3.54
C ILE A 86 -3.82 0.49 3.90
N GLU A 87 -5.04 0.62 3.40
CA GLU A 87 -6.12 -0.29 3.78
C GLU A 87 -5.87 -1.71 3.21
N LEU A 88 -6.03 -2.73 4.04
CA LEU A 88 -5.95 -4.12 3.62
C LEU A 88 -7.33 -4.62 3.18
N MET A 89 -7.43 -5.17 1.96
CA MET A 89 -8.67 -5.68 1.38
C MET A 89 -8.51 -7.10 0.82
N GLU A 90 -9.53 -7.94 1.05
CA GLU A 90 -9.65 -9.27 0.45
C GLU A 90 -10.69 -9.24 -0.68
N ILE A 91 -10.22 -9.43 -1.92
CA ILE A 91 -11.05 -9.48 -3.14
C ILE A 91 -10.53 -10.61 -4.04
N ALA A 92 -10.94 -11.85 -3.74
CA ALA A 92 -10.48 -13.05 -4.46
C ALA A 92 -10.67 -13.01 -5.99
N PRO A 93 -11.81 -12.51 -6.56
CA PRO A 93 -12.00 -12.50 -8.01
C PRO A 93 -11.48 -11.21 -8.68
N TRP A 94 -10.49 -10.51 -8.12
CA TRP A 94 -10.03 -9.22 -8.68
C TRP A 94 -9.69 -9.27 -10.18
N ARG A 95 -9.13 -10.39 -10.67
CA ARG A 95 -8.79 -10.61 -12.09
C ARG A 95 -9.99 -10.70 -13.03
N THR A 96 -11.19 -10.95 -12.53
CA THR A 96 -12.39 -11.05 -13.37
C THR A 96 -12.99 -9.69 -13.69
N TYR A 97 -12.60 -8.65 -12.96
CA TYR A 97 -13.07 -7.29 -13.20
C TYR A 97 -12.29 -6.64 -14.33
N LYS A 98 -12.93 -5.72 -15.06
CA LYS A 98 -12.19 -4.74 -15.84
C LYS A 98 -11.50 -3.75 -14.88
N PRO A 99 -10.36 -3.16 -15.26
CA PRO A 99 -9.65 -2.20 -14.40
C PRO A 99 -10.54 -1.07 -13.87
N GLU A 100 -11.40 -0.50 -14.72
CA GLU A 100 -12.33 0.58 -14.34
C GLU A 100 -13.36 0.12 -13.30
N ASP A 101 -13.97 -1.05 -13.51
CA ASP A 101 -14.94 -1.62 -12.57
C ASP A 101 -14.29 -1.96 -11.23
N PHE A 102 -13.07 -2.47 -11.26
CA PHE A 102 -12.30 -2.81 -10.07
C PHE A 102 -11.93 -1.56 -9.27
N PHE A 103 -11.49 -0.51 -9.96
CA PHE A 103 -11.22 0.78 -9.36
C PHE A 103 -12.47 1.37 -8.70
N GLN A 104 -13.60 1.40 -9.43
CA GLN A 104 -14.87 1.92 -8.89
C GLN A 104 -15.33 1.14 -7.65
N LEU A 105 -15.19 -0.18 -7.66
CA LEU A 105 -15.52 -1.03 -6.51
C LEU A 105 -14.70 -0.62 -5.27
N ILE A 106 -13.39 -0.43 -5.43
CA ILE A 106 -12.51 -0.06 -4.32
C ILE A 106 -12.79 1.37 -3.85
N ASP A 107 -12.91 2.32 -4.78
CA ASP A 107 -13.18 3.73 -4.47
C ASP A 107 -14.48 3.88 -3.68
N GLN A 108 -15.54 3.16 -4.07
CA GLN A 108 -16.80 3.14 -3.32
C GLN A 108 -16.64 2.60 -1.90
N LYS A 109 -15.88 1.51 -1.72
CA LYS A 109 -15.66 0.91 -0.39
C LYS A 109 -14.92 1.86 0.55
N ILE A 110 -13.91 2.57 0.05
CA ILE A 110 -13.13 3.52 0.84
C ILE A 110 -14.01 4.72 1.22
N ASN A 111 -14.74 5.27 0.26
CA ASN A 111 -15.62 6.42 0.50
C ASN A 111 -16.78 6.09 1.46
N GLN A 112 -17.29 4.86 1.46
CA GLN A 112 -18.31 4.42 2.42
C GLN A 112 -17.79 4.38 3.86
N ARG A 113 -16.51 4.06 4.06
CA ARG A 113 -15.89 4.03 5.39
C ARG A 113 -15.70 5.40 6.03
N LEU A 114 -15.53 6.46 5.25
CA LEU A 114 -15.36 7.82 5.77
C LEU A 114 -16.65 8.40 6.37
N ILE A 115 -17.80 7.73 6.18
CA ILE A 115 -19.12 8.17 6.64
C ILE A 115 -19.48 7.55 8.01
N ASP A 116 -18.77 6.50 8.46
CA ASP A 116 -18.98 5.80 9.73
C ASP A 116 -17.94 6.19 10.80
#